data_AF-A0A9E8CR83-F1
#
_entry.id   AF-A0A9E8CR83-F1
#
_cell.length_a   1.000
_cell.length_b   1.000
_cell.length_c   1.000
_cell.angle_alpha   90.00
_cell.angle_beta   90.00
_cell.angle_gamma   90.00
#
_symmetry.space_group_name_H-M   'P 1'
#
loop_
_entity.id
_entity.type
_entity.pdbx_description
1 polymer ?
#
loop_
_entity_poly.entity_id
_entity_poly.type
_entity_poly.pdbx_seq_one_letter_code
_entity_poly.pdbx_strand_id
1 'polypeptide(L)' 'MSNYSQCRAFLINAFLALDDETPEDARLQRAIELVLEAVARTERDARPSNVVRFPAPSNPTDVLRVRKPGP' A
#
# COMPACT_ATOMS: atom_id res chain seq x y z
N MET A 1 -10.34 2.66 3.29
CA MET A 1 -10.10 3.33 2.00
C MET A 1 -8.66 3.04 1.62
N SER A 2 -8.39 2.54 0.42
CA SER A 2 -7.03 2.38 -0.08
C SER A 2 -6.40 3.78 -0.20
N ASN A 3 -5.33 4.08 0.56
CA ASN A 3 -4.78 5.43 0.63
C ASN A 3 -3.69 5.65 -0.45
N TYR A 4 -4.10 5.62 -1.72
CA TYR A 4 -3.20 5.77 -2.86
C TYR A 4 -2.44 7.11 -2.82
N SER A 5 -3.07 8.20 -2.38
CA SER A 5 -2.43 9.51 -2.25
C SER A 5 -1.32 9.53 -1.21
N GLN A 6 -1.56 8.94 -0.04
CA GLN A 6 -0.54 8.82 1.01
C GLN A 6 0.61 7.91 0.58
N CYS A 7 0.30 6.77 -0.06
CA CYS A 7 1.32 5.86 -0.57
C CYS A 7 2.22 6.55 -1.61
N ARG A 8 1.61 7.29 -2.56
CA ARG A 8 2.35 8.07 -3.56
C ARG A 8 3.23 9.14 -2.93
N ALA A 9 2.74 9.86 -1.92
CA ALA A 9 3.53 10.88 -1.21
C ALA A 9 4.76 10.28 -0.52
N PHE A 10 4.62 9.13 0.15
CA PHE A 10 5.75 8.45 0.77
C PHE A 10 6.81 8.00 -0.24
N LEU A 11 6.38 7.44 -1.38
CA LEU A 11 7.28 7.00 -2.43
C LEU A 11 8.04 8.16 -3.08
N ILE A 12 7.37 9.29 -3.33
CA ILE A 12 8.02 10.50 -3.84
C ILE A 12 9.05 11.04 -2.84
N ASN A 13 8.69 11.09 -1.55
CA ASN A 13 9.64 11.54 -0.52
C ASN A 13 10.85 10.61 -0.42
N ALA A 14 10.65 9.29 -0.51
CA ALA A 14 11.74 8.32 -0.52
C ALA A 14 12.64 8.51 -1.75
N PHE A 15 12.07 8.77 -2.93
CA PHE A 15 12.84 9.05 -4.15
C PHE A 15 13.71 10.30 -3.98
N LEU A 16 13.14 11.39 -3.45
CA LEU A 16 13.85 12.65 -3.22
C LEU A 16 14.92 12.58 -2.13
N ALA A 17 14.81 11.61 -1.22
CA ALA A 17 15.79 11.38 -0.16
C ALA A 17 17.04 10.62 -0.65
N LEU A 18 16.97 10.02 -1.84
CA LEU A 18 18.11 9.34 -2.48
C LEU A 18 18.88 10.34 -3.33
N ASP A 19 20.19 10.41 -3.14
CA ASP A 19 21.10 11.36 -3.79
C ASP A 19 21.82 10.78 -5.03
N ASP A 20 21.54 9.52 -5.38
CA ASP A 20 22.13 8.79 -6.53
C ASP A 20 23.67 8.70 -6.47
N GLU A 21 24.26 8.85 -5.27
CA GLU A 21 25.71 8.80 -5.10
C GLU A 21 26.25 7.36 -5.13
N THR A 22 25.39 6.36 -4.90
CA THR A 22 25.76 4.95 -4.95
C THR A 22 24.96 4.17 -6.02
N PRO A 23 25.54 3.09 -6.58
CA PRO A 23 24.79 2.18 -7.46
C PRO A 23 23.58 1.52 -6.77
N GLU A 24 23.55 1.49 -5.44
CA GLU A 24 22.41 1.00 -4.67
C GLU A 24 21.28 2.02 -4.66
N ASP A 25 21.59 3.30 -4.49
CA ASP A 25 20.61 4.39 -4.56
C ASP A 25 19.98 4.49 -5.95
N ALA A 26 20.77 4.34 -7.01
CA ALA A 26 20.27 4.26 -8.39
C ALA A 26 19.26 3.12 -8.58
N ARG A 27 19.56 1.94 -8.01
CA ARG A 27 18.66 0.78 -8.05
C ARG A 27 17.40 1.04 -7.24
N LEU A 28 17.52 1.69 -6.09
CA LEU A 28 16.39 1.97 -5.21
C LEU A 28 15.46 3.04 -5.81
N GLN A 29 16.02 4.09 -6.41
CA GLN A 29 15.26 5.07 -7.21
C GLN A 29 14.49 4.38 -8.32
N ARG A 30 15.14 3.49 -9.09
CA ARG A 30 14.47 2.73 -10.15
C ARG A 30 13.36 1.83 -9.63
N ALA A 31 13.56 1.19 -8.47
CA ALA A 31 12.52 0.39 -7.83
C ALA A 31 11.31 1.26 -7.42
N ILE A 32 11.57 2.45 -6.86
CA ILE A 32 10.51 3.39 -6.47
C ILE A 32 9.71 3.88 -7.68
N GLU A 33 10.37 4.16 -8.82
CA GLU A 33 9.68 4.51 -10.08
C GLU A 33 8.69 3.42 -10.52
N LEU A 34 9.11 2.16 -10.50
CA LEU A 34 8.27 1.02 -10.88
C LEU A 34 7.06 0.88 -9.95
N VAL A 35 7.26 1.10 -8.65
CA VAL A 35 6.16 1.05 -7.67
C VAL A 35 5.19 2.22 -7.88
N LEU A 36 5.70 3.43 -8.15
CA LEU A 36 4.86 4.59 -8.47
C LEU A 36 4.00 4.34 -9.71
N GLU A 37 4.57 3.75 -10.75
CA GLU A 37 3.83 3.36 -11.95
C GLU A 37 2.76 2.30 -11.64
N ALA A 38 3.09 1.28 -10.85
CA ALA A 38 2.15 0.25 -10.44
C ALA A 38 0.99 0.83 -9.60
N VAL A 39 1.27 1.76 -8.70
CA VAL A 39 0.26 2.48 -7.91
C VAL A 39 -0.67 3.26 -8.82
N ALA A 40 -0.14 4.03 -9.78
CA ALA A 40 -0.95 4.80 -10.72
C ALA A 40 -1.84 3.91 -11.61
N ARG A 41 -1.29 2.79 -12.10
CA ARG A 41 -2.06 1.79 -12.86
C ARG A 41 -3.17 1.17 -12.01
N THR A 42 -2.84 0.80 -10.77
CA THR A 42 -3.81 0.20 -9.83
C THR A 42 -4.93 1.18 -9.49
N GLU A 43 -4.61 2.45 -9.23
CA GLU A 43 -5.60 3.49 -8.94
C GLU A 43 -6.53 3.73 -10.15
N ARG A 44 -5.98 3.79 -11.36
CA ARG A 44 -6.76 3.94 -12.59
C ARG A 44 -7.66 2.74 -12.86
N ASP A 45 -7.14 1.53 -12.66
CA ASP A 45 -7.82 0.29 -13.00
C ASP A 45 -8.76 -0.18 -11.86
N ALA A 46 -8.65 0.41 -10.66
CA ALA A 46 -9.52 0.17 -9.52
C ALA A 46 -10.95 0.71 -9.80
N ARG A 47 -11.79 -0.15 -10.38
CA ARG A 47 -13.25 0.09 -10.41
C ARG A 47 -13.83 -0.03 -9.00
N PRO A 48 -14.82 0.78 -8.60
CA PRO A 48 -15.50 0.64 -7.31
C PRO A 48 -16.05 -0.77 -7.05
N SER A 49 -16.37 -1.51 -8.12
CA SER A 49 -16.83 -2.90 -8.07
C SER A 49 -15.75 -3.92 -7.67
N ASN A 50 -14.47 -3.58 -7.81
CA ASN A 50 -13.34 -4.47 -7.56
C ASN A 50 -12.58 -4.13 -6.28
N VAL A 51 -12.98 -3.06 -5.58
CA VAL A 51 -12.41 -2.68 -4.30
C VAL A 51 -13.12 -3.48 -3.20
N VAL A 52 -12.42 -4.44 -2.61
CA VAL A 52 -12.88 -5.12 -1.40
C VAL A 52 -12.93 -4.07 -0.28
N ARG A 53 -14.13 -3.59 0.03
CA ARG A 53 -14.38 -2.73 1.18
C ARG A 53 -14.59 -3.64 2.38
N PHE A 54 -13.64 -3.64 3.30
CA PHE A 54 -13.90 -4.20 4.61
C PHE A 54 -14.90 -3.29 5.32
N PRO A 55 -16.04 -3.82 5.79
CA PRO A 55 -16.93 -3.05 6.62
C PRO A 55 -16.16 -2.58 7.86
N ALA A 56 -16.28 -1.30 8.19
CA ALA A 56 -15.76 -0.81 9.45
C ALA A 56 -16.42 -1.64 10.57
N PRO A 57 -15.66 -2.13 11.57
CA PRO A 57 -16.27 -2.85 12.68
C PRO A 57 -17.26 -1.90 13.36
N SER A 58 -18.54 -2.19 13.22
CA SER A 58 -19.62 -1.42 13.86
C SER A 58 -19.64 -1.62 15.38
N ASN A 59 -18.93 -2.62 15.88
CA ASN A 59 -18.67 -2.85 17.30
C ASN A 59 -17.27 -3.44 17.51
N PRO A 60 -16.49 -2.96 18.50
CA PRO A 60 -15.16 -3.48 18.82
C PRO A 60 -15.18 -4.90 19.42
N THR A 61 -16.33 -5.46 19.72
CA THR A 61 -16.49 -6.78 20.36
C THR A 61 -16.54 -7.97 19.40
N ASP A 62 -16.62 -7.76 18.09
CA ASP A 62 -16.67 -8.87 17.10
C ASP A 62 -15.30 -9.44 16.74
N VAL A 63 -14.22 -8.80 17.19
CA VAL A 63 -12.87 -9.32 17.02
C VAL A 63 -12.58 -10.26 18.19
N LEU A 64 -12.84 -11.54 17.98
CA LEU A 64 -12.22 -12.74 18.59
C LEU A 64 -13.27 -13.81 18.93
N ARG A 65 -13.60 -14.65 17.93
CA ARG A 65 -13.86 -16.06 18.20
C ARG A 65 -12.73 -16.89 17.61
N VAL A 66 -11.60 -16.89 18.31
CA VAL A 66 -10.61 -17.97 18.19
C VAL A 66 -11.32 -19.25 18.61
N ARG A 67 -11.64 -20.13 17.65
CA ARG A 67 -12.09 -21.48 17.98
C ARG A 67 -10.91 -22.19 18.65
N LYS A 68 -11.00 -22.42 19.96
CA LYS A 68 -10.12 -23.38 20.63
C LYS A 68 -10.36 -24.76 20.00
N PRO A 69 -9.33 -25.55 19.68
CA PRO A 69 -9.52 -26.96 19.41
C PRO A 69 -10.06 -27.62 20.69
N GLY A 70 -11.13 -28.42 20.53
CA GLY A 70 -11.75 -29.15 21.64
C GLY A 70 -10.83 -30.25 22.18
N PRO A 71 -11.11 -30.74 23.41
CA PRO A 71 -10.31 -31.73 24.13
C PRO A 71 -10.27 -33.10 23.44
#